data_AF-A0A418MMQ2-F1
#
_entry.id   AF-A0A418MMQ2-F1
#
_cell.length_a   1.000
_cell.length_b   1.000
_cell.length_c   1.000
_cell.angle_alpha   90.00
_cell.angle_beta   90.00
_cell.angle_gamma   90.00
#
_symmetry.space_group_name_H-M   'P 1'
#
loop_
_entity.id
_entity.type
_entity.pdbx_description
1 polymer ?
#
loop_
_entity_poly.entity_id
_entity_poly.type
_entity_poly.pdbx_seq_one_letter_code
_entity_poly.pdbx_strand_id
1 'polypeptide(L)'
;MAGPRKPVVEVRRSQRRRRTVSAYRDGERVVVLIPDQFSRAEESEWVDRMLARLAAREGRLTRSDAELLARAGRLINLFLTEYGDQALPASVRWVNNQNGRWGSCTPADRSIRLSDRLQEMPDWVIDYVLLHELVHLIVPSHNAQFWALVGRYSKTERARGYLEGVAAVSGAP
;
A
#
# COMPACT_ATOMS: atom_id res chain seq x y z
N MET A 1 12.33 -9.44 20.65
CA MET A 1 11.92 -8.20 19.96
C MET A 1 13.18 -7.48 19.52
N ALA A 2 13.53 -7.52 18.23
CA ALA A 2 14.63 -6.72 17.71
C ALA A 2 14.05 -5.33 17.36
N GLY A 3 14.61 -4.27 17.94
CA GLY A 3 14.23 -2.90 17.58
C GLY A 3 14.42 -2.64 16.08
N PRO A 4 13.77 -1.61 15.51
CA PRO A 4 13.89 -1.30 14.09
C PRO A 4 15.37 -1.10 13.75
N ARG A 5 15.91 -1.99 12.90
CA ARG A 5 17.30 -1.95 12.46
C ARG A 5 17.49 -0.65 11.68
N LYS A 6 18.46 0.18 12.07
CA LYS A 6 18.75 1.44 11.36
C LYS A 6 18.97 1.13 9.87
N PRO A 7 18.34 1.88 8.95
CA PRO A 7 18.50 1.63 7.52
C PRO A 7 19.97 1.80 7.13
N VAL A 8 20.44 0.96 6.21
CA VAL A 8 21.79 1.11 5.65
C VAL A 8 21.76 2.31 4.71
N VAL A 9 22.58 3.33 4.98
CA VAL A 9 22.60 4.57 4.20
C VAL A 9 23.78 4.56 3.23
N GLU A 10 23.50 4.77 1.95
CA GLU A 10 24.51 4.93 0.90
C GLU A 10 24.49 6.38 0.40
N VAL A 11 25.59 7.11 0.59
CA VAL A 11 25.71 8.48 0.09
C VAL A 11 26.42 8.48 -1.27
N ARG A 12 25.74 8.98 -2.30
CA ARG A 12 26.29 9.16 -3.65
C ARG A 12 26.56 10.63 -3.92
N ARG A 13 27.84 10.99 -4.05
CA ARG A 13 28.27 12.36 -4.39
C ARG A 13 28.19 12.60 -5.89
N SER A 14 27.76 13.79 -6.30
CA SER A 14 27.57 14.16 -7.70
C SER A 14 28.17 15.54 -8.01
N GLN A 15 29.10 15.59 -8.97
CA GLN A 15 29.70 16.84 -9.47
C GLN A 15 28.73 17.69 -10.29
N ARG A 16 27.64 17.08 -10.82
CA ARG A 16 26.63 17.79 -11.62
C ARG A 16 25.61 18.54 -10.75
N ARG A 17 25.47 18.16 -9.49
CA ARG A 17 24.50 18.76 -8.56
C ARG A 17 25.20 19.85 -7.75
N ARG A 18 24.62 21.06 -7.74
CA ARG A 18 25.20 22.20 -7.02
C ARG A 18 24.57 22.47 -5.66
N ARG A 19 23.27 22.21 -5.50
CA ARG A 19 22.52 22.52 -4.26
C ARG A 19 21.42 21.50 -3.94
N THR A 20 21.20 20.52 -4.80
CA THR A 20 20.05 19.62 -4.71
C THR A 20 20.42 18.30 -4.07
N VAL A 21 19.72 17.99 -2.98
CA VAL A 21 19.79 16.72 -2.28
C VAL A 21 18.52 15.92 -2.57
N SER A 22 18.66 14.64 -2.88
CA SER A 22 17.52 13.72 -3.04
C SER A 22 17.80 12.40 -2.35
N ALA A 23 16.80 11.81 -1.72
CA ALA A 23 16.92 10.50 -1.11
C ALA A 23 15.78 9.58 -1.59
N TYR A 24 16.10 8.31 -1.80
CA TYR A 24 15.13 7.27 -2.15
C TYR A 24 15.55 5.94 -1.52
N ARG A 25 14.61 5.01 -1.43
CA ARG A 25 14.85 3.67 -0.89
C ARG A 25 15.14 2.70 -2.03
N ASP A 26 16.17 1.88 -1.86
CA ASP A 26 16.60 0.82 -2.79
C ASP A 26 16.75 -0.48 -1.98
N GLY A 27 15.66 -1.24 -1.88
CA GLY A 27 15.54 -2.38 -0.98
C GLY A 27 15.70 -1.97 0.49
N GLU A 28 16.67 -2.57 1.18
CA GLU A 28 16.99 -2.25 2.58
C GLU A 28 17.87 -0.99 2.75
N ARG A 29 18.33 -0.41 1.64
CA ARG A 29 19.23 0.75 1.64
C ARG A 29 18.45 2.03 1.38
N VAL A 30 18.91 3.13 2.00
CA VAL A 30 18.52 4.49 1.62
C VAL A 30 19.67 5.12 0.86
N VAL A 31 19.44 5.45 -0.41
CA VAL A 31 20.42 6.14 -1.25
C VAL A 31 20.18 7.64 -1.16
N VAL A 32 21.18 8.38 -0.70
CA VAL A 32 21.15 9.86 -0.62
C VAL A 32 22.13 10.43 -1.64
N LEU A 33 21.61 11.18 -2.60
CA LEU A 33 22.39 11.88 -3.62
C LEU A 33 22.66 13.32 -3.17
N ILE A 34 23.94 13.69 -3.07
CA ILE A 34 24.38 15.02 -2.61
C ILE A 34 25.39 15.66 -3.59
N PRO A 35 25.54 17.00 -3.59
CA PRO A 35 26.66 17.68 -4.24
C PRO A 35 28.03 17.20 -3.73
N ASP A 36 29.02 17.13 -4.61
CA ASP A 36 30.39 16.75 -4.26
C ASP A 36 31.10 17.79 -3.37
N GLN A 37 30.73 19.06 -3.50
CA GLN A 37 31.28 20.19 -2.76
C GLN A 37 30.81 20.29 -1.29
N PHE A 38 29.86 19.46 -0.86
CA PHE A 38 29.39 19.48 0.53
C PHE A 38 30.47 18.98 1.48
N SER A 39 30.69 19.73 2.56
CA SER A 39 31.50 19.30 3.70
C SER A 39 30.87 18.08 4.38
N ARG A 40 31.64 17.39 5.22
CA ARG A 40 31.13 16.24 5.98
C ARG A 40 30.01 16.62 6.95
N ALA A 41 30.07 17.83 7.52
CA ALA A 41 29.03 18.32 8.42
C ALA A 41 27.72 18.59 7.66
N GLU A 42 27.81 19.25 6.51
CA GLU A 42 26.64 19.49 5.65
C GLU A 42 26.05 18.17 5.12
N GLU A 43 26.90 17.20 4.73
CA GLU A 43 26.44 15.86 4.36
C GLU A 43 25.61 15.22 5.48
N SER A 44 26.15 15.18 6.71
CA SER A 44 25.45 14.55 7.84
C SER A 44 24.11 15.22 8.12
N GLU A 45 24.07 16.56 8.15
CA GLU A 45 22.84 17.31 8.40
C GLU A 45 21.78 17.03 7.33
N TRP A 46 22.17 17.00 6.05
CA TRP A 46 21.27 16.72 4.94
C TRP A 46 20.82 15.26 4.91
N VAL A 47 21.70 14.31 5.23
CA VAL A 47 21.35 12.89 5.35
C VAL A 47 20.31 12.70 6.46
N ASP A 48 20.54 13.24 7.65
CA ASP A 48 19.60 13.13 8.78
C ASP A 48 18.25 13.75 8.45
N ARG A 49 18.24 14.94 7.82
CA ARG A 49 17.02 15.60 7.36
C ARG A 49 16.25 14.76 6.34
N MET A 50 16.94 14.12 5.40
CA MET A 50 16.30 13.28 4.38
C MET A 50 15.78 11.97 4.97
N LEU A 51 16.52 11.34 5.89
CA LEU A 51 16.07 10.16 6.62
C LEU A 51 14.83 10.46 7.46
N ALA A 52 14.82 11.57 8.19
CA ALA A 52 13.65 12.01 8.95
C ALA A 52 12.45 12.28 8.04
N ARG A 53 12.66 12.88 6.87
CA ARG A 53 11.59 13.11 5.88
C ARG A 53 11.05 11.81 5.30
N LEU A 54 11.91 10.84 5.01
CA LEU A 54 11.51 9.50 4.54
C LEU A 54 10.74 8.75 5.64
N ALA A 55 11.25 8.72 6.86
CA ALA A 55 10.60 8.09 8.01
C ALA A 55 9.24 8.74 8.34
N ALA A 56 9.13 10.07 8.26
CA ALA A 56 7.86 10.77 8.45
C ALA A 56 6.86 10.48 7.33
N ARG A 57 7.32 10.26 6.10
CA ARG A 57 6.48 9.81 4.98
C ARG A 57 6.02 8.37 5.21
N GLU A 58 6.91 7.46 5.60
CA GLU A 58 6.60 6.07 5.93
C GLU A 58 5.63 5.96 7.13
N GLY A 59 5.86 6.74 8.19
CA GLY A 59 4.99 6.82 9.37
C GLY A 59 3.61 7.43 9.09
N ARG A 60 3.47 8.24 8.03
CA ARG A 60 2.17 8.74 7.55
C ARG A 60 1.47 7.78 6.58
N LEU A 61 2.22 6.88 5.93
CA LEU A 61 1.70 5.92 4.96
C LEU A 61 1.29 4.59 5.59
N THR A 62 1.72 4.32 6.82
CA THR A 62 1.40 3.09 7.56
C THR A 62 -0.07 3.12 8.02
N ARG A 63 -0.96 2.81 7.09
CA ARG A 63 -2.36 2.51 7.41
C ARG A 63 -2.37 1.26 8.28
N SER A 64 -3.03 1.33 9.42
CA SER A 64 -3.13 0.22 10.36
C SER A 64 -4.18 -0.81 9.93
N ASP A 65 -4.07 -2.03 10.47
CA ASP A 65 -5.11 -3.06 10.31
C ASP A 65 -6.45 -2.59 10.92
N ALA A 66 -6.42 -1.80 11.99
CA ALA A 66 -7.61 -1.24 12.62
C ALA A 66 -8.35 -0.25 11.70
N GLU A 67 -7.61 0.63 11.01
CA GLU A 67 -8.19 1.53 10.01
C GLU A 67 -8.73 0.77 8.80
N LEU A 68 -8.05 -0.30 8.40
CA LEU A 68 -8.48 -1.16 7.30
C LEU A 68 -9.76 -1.92 7.65
N LEU A 69 -9.88 -2.43 8.87
CA LEU A 69 -11.11 -3.04 9.39
C LEU A 69 -12.25 -2.02 9.50
N ALA A 70 -11.99 -0.81 9.99
CA ALA A 70 -12.98 0.26 10.04
C ALA A 70 -13.47 0.66 8.63
N ARG A 71 -12.57 0.65 7.65
CA ARG A 71 -12.90 0.86 6.24
C ARG A 71 -13.77 -0.27 5.68
N ALA A 72 -13.48 -1.53 6.02
CA ALA A 72 -14.33 -2.65 5.64
C ALA A 72 -15.76 -2.49 6.15
N GLY A 73 -15.92 -2.12 7.44
CA GLY A 73 -17.25 -1.85 8.02
C GLY A 73 -18.03 -0.75 7.29
N ARG A 74 -17.36 0.34 6.87
CA ARG A 74 -18.00 1.38 6.05
C ARG A 74 -18.46 0.85 4.69
N LEU A 75 -17.63 0.07 4.01
CA LEU A 75 -17.97 -0.49 2.69
C LEU A 75 -19.12 -1.49 2.78
N ILE A 76 -19.16 -2.31 3.82
CA ILE A 76 -20.26 -3.24 4.09
C ILE A 76 -21.57 -2.46 4.24
N ASN A 77 -21.57 -1.41 5.09
CA ASN A 77 -22.77 -0.60 5.32
C ASN A 77 -23.25 0.13 4.05
N LEU A 78 -22.33 0.55 3.19
CA LEU A 78 -22.67 1.29 1.97
C LEU A 78 -23.13 0.38 0.83
N PHE A 79 -22.52 -0.81 0.69
CA PHE A 79 -22.64 -1.60 -0.53
C PHE A 79 -23.13 -3.03 -0.33
N LEU A 80 -23.09 -3.57 0.89
CA LEU A 80 -23.38 -4.98 1.18
C LEU A 80 -24.32 -5.16 2.39
N THR A 81 -25.08 -4.11 2.75
CA THR A 81 -25.90 -4.10 3.96
C THR A 81 -26.93 -5.22 4.00
N GLU A 82 -27.49 -5.60 2.84
CA GLU A 82 -28.49 -6.66 2.74
C GLU A 82 -27.95 -8.06 3.03
N TYR A 83 -26.62 -8.24 3.05
CA TYR A 83 -25.97 -9.53 3.30
C TYR A 83 -25.68 -9.77 4.79
N GLY A 84 -25.84 -8.76 5.64
CA GLY A 84 -25.65 -8.85 7.09
C GLY A 84 -24.35 -9.57 7.47
N ASP A 85 -24.46 -10.57 8.33
CA ASP A 85 -23.32 -11.34 8.85
C ASP A 85 -22.50 -12.04 7.75
N GLN A 86 -23.10 -12.33 6.59
CA GLN A 86 -22.38 -12.98 5.48
C GLN A 86 -21.27 -12.08 4.92
N ALA A 87 -21.40 -10.75 5.02
CA ALA A 87 -20.39 -9.80 4.56
C ALA A 87 -19.31 -9.51 5.61
N LEU A 88 -19.47 -9.94 6.87
CA LEU A 88 -18.57 -9.56 7.98
C LEU A 88 -17.26 -10.37 7.98
N PRO A 89 -16.09 -9.79 7.71
CA PRO A 89 -14.83 -10.51 7.81
C PRO A 89 -14.50 -10.81 9.29
N ALA A 90 -13.84 -11.94 9.55
CA ALA A 90 -13.28 -12.21 10.87
C ALA A 90 -11.98 -11.42 11.11
N SER A 91 -11.23 -11.13 10.04
CA SER A 91 -10.05 -10.26 10.09
C SER A 91 -9.78 -9.61 8.74
N VAL A 92 -9.19 -8.41 8.77
CA VAL A 92 -8.69 -7.71 7.59
C VAL A 92 -7.31 -7.14 7.95
N ARG A 93 -6.28 -7.48 7.17
CA ARG A 93 -4.90 -7.09 7.50
C ARG A 93 -4.03 -6.78 6.30
N TRP A 94 -3.02 -5.95 6.53
CA TRP A 94 -1.92 -5.74 5.59
C TRP A 94 -0.93 -6.90 5.61
N VAL A 95 -0.41 -7.28 4.45
CA VAL A 95 0.64 -8.31 4.32
C VAL A 95 1.66 -7.94 3.25
N ASN A 96 2.92 -8.28 3.51
CA ASN A 96 4.06 -7.99 2.63
C ASN A 96 4.45 -9.14 1.70
N ASN A 97 3.73 -10.28 1.77
CA ASN A 97 4.05 -11.49 1.03
C ASN A 97 3.03 -11.81 -0.08
N GLN A 98 2.30 -10.81 -0.56
CA GLN A 98 1.42 -10.92 -1.73
C GLN A 98 2.03 -10.23 -2.96
N ASN A 99 2.83 -10.99 -3.69
CA ASN A 99 3.66 -10.46 -4.78
C ASN A 99 2.98 -10.51 -6.16
N GLY A 100 1.97 -11.37 -6.35
CA GLY A 100 1.24 -11.53 -7.62
C GLY A 100 -0.26 -11.26 -7.53
N ARG A 101 -0.71 -10.58 -6.47
CA ARG A 101 -2.10 -10.15 -6.29
C ARG A 101 -2.17 -8.94 -5.36
N TRP A 102 -3.24 -8.17 -5.47
CA TRP A 102 -3.47 -6.98 -4.62
C TRP A 102 -4.18 -7.31 -3.30
N GLY A 103 -4.99 -8.38 -3.30
CA GLY A 103 -5.66 -8.88 -2.11
C GLY A 103 -5.97 -10.38 -2.21
N SER A 104 -6.49 -10.95 -1.11
CA SER A 104 -7.12 -12.26 -1.09
C SER A 104 -8.11 -12.40 0.05
N CYS A 105 -9.16 -13.18 -0.18
CA CYS A 105 -10.11 -13.66 0.81
C CYS A 105 -9.97 -15.18 0.99
N THR A 106 -10.02 -15.65 2.25
CA THR A 106 -10.20 -17.06 2.58
C THR A 106 -11.59 -17.24 3.19
N PRO A 107 -12.61 -17.65 2.40
CA PRO A 107 -13.99 -17.69 2.88
C PRO A 107 -14.21 -18.62 4.09
N ALA A 108 -13.43 -19.71 4.18
CA ALA A 108 -13.56 -20.70 5.25
C ALA A 108 -13.30 -20.14 6.66
N ASP A 109 -12.33 -19.23 6.80
CA ASP A 109 -12.01 -18.56 8.06
C ASP A 109 -12.35 -17.06 8.04
N ARG A 110 -12.96 -16.59 6.95
CA ARG A 110 -13.39 -15.20 6.73
C ARG A 110 -12.25 -14.20 6.87
N SER A 111 -11.02 -14.60 6.58
CA SER A 111 -9.85 -13.72 6.62
C SER A 111 -9.62 -13.01 5.29
N ILE A 112 -9.35 -11.71 5.36
CA ILE A 112 -8.99 -10.87 4.21
C ILE A 112 -7.58 -10.33 4.41
N ARG A 113 -6.79 -10.37 3.34
CA ARG A 113 -5.40 -9.90 3.32
C ARG A 113 -5.22 -8.96 2.15
N LEU A 114 -4.65 -7.78 2.39
CA LEU A 114 -4.29 -6.83 1.37
C LEU A 114 -2.77 -6.67 1.27
N SER A 115 -2.25 -6.56 0.04
CA SER A 115 -0.84 -6.28 -0.21
C SER A 115 -0.46 -4.92 0.37
N ASP A 116 0.66 -4.84 1.10
CA ASP A 116 1.23 -3.58 1.60
C ASP A 116 1.61 -2.60 0.49
N ARG A 117 1.81 -3.08 -0.75
CA ARG A 117 1.98 -2.26 -1.95
C ARG A 117 0.80 -1.31 -2.19
N LEU A 118 -0.39 -1.64 -1.69
CA LEU A 118 -1.56 -0.75 -1.75
C LEU A 118 -1.47 0.42 -0.78
N GLN A 119 -0.60 0.40 0.24
CA GLN A 119 -0.51 1.47 1.23
C GLN A 119 -0.05 2.81 0.62
N GLU A 120 0.62 2.81 -0.53
CA GLU A 120 0.96 4.06 -1.23
C GLU A 120 -0.11 4.49 -2.24
N MET A 121 -1.13 3.66 -2.47
CA MET A 121 -2.14 3.92 -3.48
C MET A 121 -3.24 4.86 -2.96
N PRO A 122 -3.97 5.54 -3.87
CA PRO A 122 -5.10 6.35 -3.50
C PRO A 122 -6.17 5.55 -2.76
N ASP A 123 -6.90 6.21 -1.84
CA ASP A 123 -7.89 5.54 -1.00
C ASP A 123 -8.97 4.81 -1.80
N TRP A 124 -9.36 5.34 -2.97
CA TRP A 124 -10.36 4.72 -3.82
C TRP A 124 -9.90 3.41 -4.48
N VAL A 125 -8.59 3.21 -4.60
CA VAL A 125 -8.03 1.93 -5.06
C VAL A 125 -8.08 0.92 -3.92
N ILE A 126 -7.69 1.33 -2.70
CA ILE A 126 -7.76 0.47 -1.51
C ILE A 126 -9.21 0.04 -1.24
N ASP A 127 -10.16 0.98 -1.31
CA ASP A 127 -11.59 0.69 -1.14
C ASP A 127 -12.10 -0.32 -2.16
N TYR A 128 -11.67 -0.19 -3.42
CA TYR A 128 -12.03 -1.14 -4.48
C TYR A 128 -11.50 -2.54 -4.21
N VAL A 129 -10.21 -2.69 -3.89
CA VAL A 129 -9.64 -4.02 -3.61
C VAL A 129 -10.27 -4.60 -2.35
N LEU A 130 -10.50 -3.80 -1.31
CA LEU A 130 -11.15 -4.27 -0.09
C LEU A 130 -12.59 -4.73 -0.36
N LEU A 131 -13.37 -3.97 -1.15
CA LEU A 131 -14.71 -4.39 -1.55
C LEU A 131 -14.69 -5.67 -2.38
N HIS A 132 -13.72 -5.83 -3.28
CA HIS A 132 -13.52 -7.05 -4.06
C HIS A 132 -13.37 -8.28 -3.14
N GLU A 133 -12.50 -8.19 -2.14
CA GLU A 133 -12.29 -9.30 -1.19
C GLU A 133 -13.50 -9.52 -0.26
N LEU A 134 -14.23 -8.45 0.11
CA LEU A 134 -15.46 -8.58 0.88
C LEU A 134 -16.56 -9.30 0.11
N VAL A 135 -16.70 -9.03 -1.20
CA VAL A 135 -17.67 -9.73 -2.05
C VAL A 135 -17.34 -11.22 -2.14
N HIS A 136 -16.07 -11.62 -2.06
CA HIS A 136 -15.69 -13.04 -2.02
C HIS A 136 -16.21 -13.80 -0.80
N LEU A 137 -16.60 -13.13 0.29
CA LEU A 137 -17.30 -13.78 1.42
C LEU A 137 -18.72 -14.24 1.07
N ILE A 138 -19.31 -13.65 0.03
CA ILE A 138 -20.70 -13.87 -0.40
C ILE A 138 -20.72 -14.66 -1.73
N VAL A 139 -19.85 -14.28 -2.68
CA VAL A 139 -19.79 -14.83 -4.03
C VAL A 139 -18.36 -15.30 -4.32
N PRO A 140 -18.08 -16.63 -4.27
CA PRO A 140 -16.71 -17.15 -4.39
C PRO A 140 -16.05 -16.91 -5.74
N SER A 141 -16.82 -16.85 -6.82
CA SER A 141 -16.32 -16.78 -8.20
C SER A 141 -16.63 -15.43 -8.84
N HIS A 142 -15.77 -14.94 -9.74
CA HIS A 142 -15.94 -13.69 -10.51
C HIS A 142 -17.03 -13.77 -11.61
N ASN A 143 -18.24 -14.18 -11.24
CA ASN A 143 -19.40 -14.31 -12.12
C ASN A 143 -20.20 -12.99 -12.21
N ALA A 144 -21.32 -13.00 -12.93
CA ALA A 144 -22.16 -11.81 -13.10
C ALA A 144 -22.66 -11.22 -11.77
N GLN A 145 -22.98 -12.06 -10.77
CA GLN A 145 -23.39 -11.60 -9.45
C GLN A 145 -22.25 -10.90 -8.71
N PHE A 146 -21.04 -11.45 -8.77
CA PHE A 146 -19.85 -10.82 -8.21
C PHE A 146 -19.63 -9.41 -8.79
N TRP A 147 -19.65 -9.30 -10.12
CA TRP A 147 -19.44 -8.02 -10.80
C TRP A 147 -20.58 -7.02 -10.56
N ALA A 148 -21.81 -7.49 -10.38
CA ALA A 148 -22.92 -6.62 -9.98
C ALA A 148 -22.71 -6.01 -8.59
N LEU A 149 -22.15 -6.76 -7.63
CA LEU A 149 -21.86 -6.27 -6.28
C LEU A 149 -20.66 -5.33 -6.24
N VAL A 150 -19.53 -5.72 -6.85
CA VAL A 150 -18.35 -4.85 -6.96
C VAL A 150 -18.66 -3.58 -7.75
N GLY A 151 -19.51 -3.69 -8.77
CA GLY A 151 -19.97 -2.57 -9.60
C GLY A 151 -20.76 -1.49 -8.86
N ARG A 152 -21.25 -1.75 -7.63
CA ARG A 152 -21.91 -0.74 -6.79
C ARG A 152 -20.96 0.39 -6.39
N TYR A 153 -19.66 0.13 -6.38
CA TYR A 153 -18.65 1.15 -6.13
C TYR A 153 -18.41 1.99 -7.40
N SER A 154 -18.76 3.28 -7.32
CA SER A 154 -18.74 4.18 -8.49
C SER A 154 -17.38 4.38 -9.16
N LYS A 155 -16.28 4.01 -8.49
CA LYS A 155 -14.91 4.11 -9.04
C LYS A 155 -14.33 2.77 -9.48
N THR A 156 -15.14 1.71 -9.58
CA THR A 156 -14.69 0.35 -9.94
C THR A 156 -13.86 0.33 -11.23
N GLU A 157 -14.37 0.85 -12.34
CA GLU A 157 -13.62 0.84 -13.62
C GLU A 157 -12.32 1.64 -13.54
N ARG A 158 -12.33 2.78 -12.84
CA ARG A 158 -11.12 3.60 -12.62
C ARG A 158 -10.07 2.85 -11.77
N ALA A 159 -10.50 2.13 -10.73
CA ALA A 159 -9.63 1.33 -9.86
C ALA A 159 -8.98 0.18 -10.61
N ARG A 160 -9.75 -0.51 -11.44
CA ARG A 160 -9.24 -1.58 -12.31
C ARG A 160 -8.15 -1.06 -13.25
N GLY A 161 -8.44 0.00 -14.01
CA GLY A 161 -7.45 0.60 -14.92
C GLY A 161 -6.19 1.11 -14.22
N TYR A 162 -6.32 1.65 -13.00
CA TYR A 162 -5.16 2.04 -12.20
C TYR A 162 -4.29 0.84 -11.81
N LEU A 163 -4.90 -0.24 -11.31
CA LEU A 163 -4.19 -1.46 -10.90
C LEU A 163 -3.53 -2.16 -12.09
N GLU A 164 -4.20 -2.20 -13.25
CA GLU A 164 -3.64 -2.71 -14.50
C GLU A 164 -2.41 -1.91 -14.93
N GLY A 165 -2.49 -0.57 -14.88
CA GLY A 165 -1.36 0.31 -15.19
C GLY A 165 -0.18 0.12 -14.23
N VAL A 166 -0.45 -0.05 -12.93
CA VAL A 166 0.60 -0.31 -11.94
C VAL A 166 1.25 -1.68 -12.17
N ALA A 167 0.47 -2.73 -12.44
CA ALA A 167 0.98 -4.07 -12.71
C ALA A 167 1.91 -4.08 -13.95
N ALA A 168 1.48 -3.42 -15.04
CA ALA A 168 2.26 -3.33 -16.27
C ALA A 168 3.63 -2.66 -16.10
N VAL A 169 3.73 -1.64 -15.24
CA VAL A 169 4.99 -0.91 -14.99
C VAL A 169 5.90 -1.65 -14.00
N SER A 170 5.31 -2.37 -13.05
CA SER A 170 6.05 -2.99 -11.94
C SER A 170 6.67 -4.35 -12.32
N GLY A 171 6.37 -4.89 -13.50
CA GLY A 171 6.77 -6.26 -13.89
C GLY A 171 6.21 -7.35 -12.97
N ALA A 172 5.21 -7.00 -12.16
CA ALA A 172 4.47 -7.94 -11.32
C ALA A 172 3.24 -8.41 -12.10
N PRO A 173 2.94 -9.71 -12.14
CA PRO A 173 1.75 -10.24 -12.81
C PRO A 173 0.46 -9.65 -12.22
#